data_AF-A0A128EGY0-F1
#
_entry.id   AF-A0A128EGY0-F1
#
_cell.length_a   1.000
_cell.length_b   1.000
_cell.length_c   1.000
_cell.angle_alpha   90.00
_cell.angle_beta   90.00
_cell.angle_gamma   90.00
#
_symmetry.space_group_name_H-M   'P 1'
#
loop_
_entity.id
_entity.type
_entity.pdbx_description
1 polymer ?
#
loop_
_entity_poly.entity_id
_entity_poly.type
_entity_poly.pdbx_seq_one_letter_code
_entity_poly.pdbx_strand_id
1 'polypeptide(L)'
;MKKIFLTFVLVGCWLNLALASDLGKGFNALTSGDFKSAFENFKLACDKNDALGCNALGNLYKKGKGVEQNNELAKKYYKKACELGLKPACDSQDNSDKN
;
A
#
# COMPACT_ATOMS: atom_id res chain seq x y z
N MET A 1 -24.07 -32.33 -30.67
CA MET A 1 -23.19 -31.30 -31.25
C MET A 1 -23.77 -29.92 -30.95
N LYS A 2 -22.92 -28.99 -30.48
CA LYS A 2 -23.13 -27.54 -30.27
C LYS A 2 -24.13 -27.07 -29.19
N LYS A 3 -23.97 -27.43 -27.91
CA LYS A 3 -24.39 -26.56 -26.77
C LYS A 3 -23.47 -26.63 -25.55
N ILE A 4 -22.18 -26.94 -25.75
CA ILE A 4 -21.14 -26.90 -24.69
C ILE A 4 -20.52 -25.49 -24.52
N PHE A 5 -20.87 -24.54 -25.39
CA PHE A 5 -20.25 -23.21 -25.42
C PHE A 5 -20.83 -22.17 -24.44
N LEU A 6 -21.88 -22.50 -23.69
CA LEU A 6 -22.58 -21.54 -22.81
C LEU A 6 -22.12 -21.57 -21.35
N THR A 7 -21.22 -22.48 -20.96
CA THR A 7 -20.71 -22.60 -19.58
C THR A 7 -19.38 -21.88 -19.35
N PHE A 8 -18.73 -21.35 -20.39
CA PHE A 8 -17.37 -20.79 -20.30
C PHE A 8 -17.29 -19.30 -19.92
N VAL A 9 -18.40 -18.54 -19.95
CA VAL A 9 -18.38 -17.09 -19.69
C VAL A 9 -18.73 -16.73 -18.23
N LEU A 10 -19.28 -17.66 -17.44
CA LEU A 10 -19.71 -17.39 -16.06
C LEU A 10 -18.79 -17.96 -14.96
N VAL A 11 -17.82 -18.81 -15.32
CA VAL A 11 -16.82 -19.35 -14.35
C VAL A 11 -15.50 -18.54 -14.37
N GLY A 12 -15.29 -17.67 -15.37
CA GLY A 12 -14.11 -16.80 -15.43
C GLY A 12 -14.14 -15.58 -14.51
N CYS A 13 -15.29 -15.28 -13.89
CA CYS A 13 -15.50 -14.13 -13.02
C CYS A 13 -15.76 -14.52 -11.54
N TRP A 14 -15.51 -15.78 -11.21
CA TRP A 14 -15.35 -16.31 -9.85
C TRP A 14 -14.04 -17.12 -9.95
N LEU A 15 -12.85 -16.72 -9.53
CA LEU A 15 -12.49 -16.22 -8.23
C LEU A 15 -11.06 -15.67 -8.38
N ASN A 16 -10.88 -14.47 -8.96
CA ASN A 16 -9.67 -13.70 -8.68
C ASN A 16 -9.77 -13.18 -7.23
N LEU A 17 -9.89 -14.08 -6.26
CA LEU A 17 -9.69 -13.76 -4.85
C LEU A 17 -8.19 -13.84 -4.57
N ALA A 18 -7.43 -13.03 -5.29
CA ALA A 18 -6.16 -12.52 -4.80
C ALA A 18 -6.43 -11.21 -4.03
N LEU A 19 -7.49 -11.21 -3.19
CA LEU A 19 -7.68 -10.24 -2.11
C LEU A 19 -6.86 -10.66 -0.89
N ALA A 20 -5.63 -11.14 -1.11
CA ALA A 20 -4.60 -11.05 -0.08
C ALA A 20 -4.02 -9.66 -0.26
N SER A 21 -4.65 -8.66 0.37
CA SER A 21 -4.18 -7.27 0.34
C SER A 21 -2.70 -7.26 0.75
N ASP A 22 -1.82 -6.84 -0.17
CA ASP A 22 -0.38 -6.71 0.08
C ASP A 22 -0.13 -5.86 1.35
N LEU A 23 -1.05 -4.96 1.64
CA LEU A 23 -1.13 -4.15 2.86
C LEU A 23 -1.15 -4.98 4.16
N GLY A 24 -1.92 -6.07 4.22
CA GLY A 24 -2.03 -6.92 5.42
C GLY A 24 -0.71 -7.62 5.77
N LYS A 25 0.01 -8.09 4.75
CA LYS A 25 1.37 -8.63 4.92
C LYS A 25 2.34 -7.58 5.43
N GLY A 26 2.23 -6.35 4.92
CA GLY A 26 3.04 -5.22 5.39
C GLY A 26 2.84 -4.92 6.88
N PHE A 27 1.59 -4.92 7.36
CA PHE A 27 1.32 -4.70 8.79
C PHE A 27 1.78 -5.86 9.68
N ASN A 28 1.62 -7.11 9.23
CA ASN A 28 2.13 -8.28 9.96
C ASN A 28 3.67 -8.28 10.06
N ALA A 29 4.35 -7.87 8.99
CA ALA A 29 5.80 -7.70 9.02
C ALA A 29 6.22 -6.57 9.97
N LEU A 30 5.47 -5.46 9.97
CA LEU A 30 5.70 -4.33 10.88
C LEU A 30 5.59 -4.71 12.36
N THR A 31 4.59 -5.52 12.74
CA THR A 31 4.42 -5.99 14.13
C THR A 31 5.45 -7.04 14.53
N SER A 32 5.96 -7.80 13.57
CA SER A 32 7.01 -8.80 13.77
C SER A 32 8.43 -8.19 13.79
N GLY A 33 8.55 -6.87 13.55
CA GLY A 33 9.83 -6.15 13.48
C GLY A 33 10.61 -6.35 12.17
N ASP A 34 10.04 -7.06 11.19
CA ASP A 34 10.62 -7.20 9.85
C ASP A 34 10.29 -5.96 9.00
N PHE A 35 11.06 -4.90 9.22
CA PHE A 35 10.84 -3.64 8.52
C PHE A 35 11.20 -3.71 7.04
N LYS A 36 12.07 -4.64 6.62
CA LYS A 36 12.41 -4.81 5.20
C LYS A 36 11.22 -5.37 4.44
N SER A 37 10.62 -6.45 4.94
CA SER A 37 9.41 -7.02 4.35
C SER A 37 8.24 -6.04 4.43
N ALA A 38 8.10 -5.30 5.53
CA ALA A 38 7.08 -4.25 5.63
C ALA A 38 7.23 -3.19 4.54
N PHE A 39 8.47 -2.74 4.30
CA PHE A 39 8.79 -1.78 3.26
C PHE A 39 8.40 -2.28 1.87
N GLU A 40 8.82 -3.49 1.50
CA GLU A 40 8.54 -4.08 0.19
C GLU A 40 7.03 -4.22 -0.06
N ASN A 41 6.28 -4.68 0.94
CA ASN A 41 4.83 -4.84 0.84
C ASN A 41 4.08 -3.50 0.76
N PHE A 42 4.46 -2.51 1.58
CA PHE A 42 3.86 -1.17 1.50
C PHE A 42 4.23 -0.44 0.21
N LYS A 43 5.44 -0.64 -0.30
CA LYS A 43 5.84 -0.16 -1.62
C LYS A 43 4.97 -0.76 -2.71
N LEU A 44 4.79 -2.08 -2.72
CA LEU A 44 3.92 -2.76 -3.68
C LEU A 44 2.48 -2.25 -3.60
N ALA A 45 1.93 -2.10 -2.40
CA ALA A 45 0.58 -1.55 -2.20
C ALA A 45 0.48 -0.11 -2.73
N CYS A 46 1.47 0.74 -2.44
CA CYS A 46 1.50 2.12 -2.93
C CYS A 46 1.66 2.20 -4.46
N ASP A 47 2.44 1.31 -5.07
CA ASP A 47 2.60 1.21 -6.52
C ASP A 47 1.29 0.77 -7.20
N LYS A 48 0.44 0.01 -6.48
CA LYS A 48 -0.94 -0.34 -6.86
C LYS A 48 -1.97 0.76 -6.51
N ASN A 49 -1.53 1.96 -6.15
CA ASN A 49 -2.37 3.10 -5.76
C ASN A 49 -3.25 2.83 -4.53
N ASP A 50 -2.79 1.97 -3.61
CA ASP A 50 -3.40 1.86 -2.29
C ASP A 50 -2.93 3.04 -1.41
N ALA A 51 -3.87 3.88 -1.00
CA ALA A 51 -3.59 5.07 -0.22
C ALA A 51 -3.01 4.76 1.17
N LEU A 52 -3.47 3.67 1.81
CA LEU A 52 -2.94 3.22 3.10
C LEU A 52 -1.52 2.68 2.95
N GLY A 53 -1.24 1.97 1.86
CA GLY A 53 0.10 1.51 1.50
C GLY A 53 1.08 2.68 1.35
N CYS A 54 0.69 3.72 0.61
CA CYS A 54 1.50 4.93 0.46
C CYS A 54 1.74 5.65 1.81
N ASN A 55 0.71 5.78 2.65
CA ASN A 55 0.86 6.39 3.96
C ASN A 55 1.77 5.59 4.90
N ALA A 56 1.64 4.25 4.90
CA ALA A 56 2.49 3.36 5.67
C ALA A 56 3.96 3.44 5.21
N LEU A 57 4.20 3.50 3.90
CA LEU A 57 5.53 3.72 3.33
C LEU A 57 6.12 5.06 3.76
N GLY A 58 5.32 6.14 3.73
CA GLY A 58 5.73 7.44 4.26
C GLY A 58 6.15 7.37 5.73
N ASN A 59 5.43 6.61 6.55
CA ASN A 59 5.79 6.39 7.96
C ASN A 59 7.12 5.64 8.13
N LEU A 60 7.45 4.69 7.25
CA LEU A 60 8.74 3.99 7.32
C LEU A 60 9.90 4.95 7.03
N TYR A 61 9.78 5.79 6.00
CA TYR A 61 10.76 6.81 5.69
C TYR A 61 10.87 7.88 6.79
N LYS A 62 9.74 8.33 7.35
CA LYS A 62 9.74 9.32 8.44
C LYS A 62 10.46 8.81 9.69
N LYS A 63 10.36 7.51 9.98
CA LYS A 63 10.91 6.89 11.20
C LYS A 63 12.25 6.17 10.97
N GLY A 64 12.75 6.11 9.73
CA GLY A 64 13.94 5.32 9.39
C GLY A 64 13.80 3.83 9.71
N LYS A 65 12.59 3.26 9.56
CA LYS A 65 12.33 1.85 9.90
C LYS A 65 12.56 0.96 8.68
N GLY A 66 13.64 0.19 8.70
CA GLY A 66 14.02 -0.71 7.60
C GLY A 66 14.61 0.01 6.38
N VAL A 67 14.68 1.33 6.43
CA VAL A 67 15.27 2.22 5.42
C VAL A 67 15.89 3.42 6.12
N GLU A 68 16.80 4.12 5.44
CA GLU A 68 17.31 5.40 5.95
C GLU A 68 16.17 6.42 6.13
N GLN A 69 16.22 7.17 7.22
CA GLN A 69 15.23 8.20 7.48
C GLN A 69 15.30 9.28 6.40
N ASN A 70 14.16 9.59 5.78
CA ASN A 70 14.09 10.61 4.74
C ASN A 70 12.72 11.31 4.78
N ASN A 71 12.70 12.52 5.35
CA ASN A 71 11.48 13.30 5.49
C ASN A 71 10.91 13.76 4.14
N GLU A 72 11.77 14.04 3.15
CA GLU A 72 11.33 14.48 1.82
C GLU A 72 10.63 13.35 1.06
N LEU A 73 11.16 12.12 1.14
CA LEU A 73 10.48 10.94 0.61
C LEU A 73 9.18 10.66 1.38
N ALA A 74 9.18 10.80 2.71
CA ALA A 74 7.97 10.63 3.51
C ALA A 74 6.84 11.57 3.04
N LYS A 75 7.14 12.86 2.89
CA LYS A 75 6.21 13.87 2.37
C LYS A 75 5.67 13.49 1.00
N LYS A 76 6.53 13.05 0.08
CA LYS A 76 6.14 12.62 -1.26
C LYS A 76 5.11 11.48 -1.21
N TYR A 77 5.29 10.50 -0.33
CA TYR A 77 4.35 9.39 -0.19
C TYR A 77 3.07 9.77 0.56
N TYR A 78 3.13 10.66 1.56
CA TYR A 78 1.93 11.22 2.20
C TYR A 78 1.08 12.02 1.21
N LYS A 79 1.73 12.84 0.36
CA LYS A 79 1.05 13.58 -0.71
C LYS A 79 0.34 12.64 -1.68
N LYS A 80 1.03 11.59 -2.13
CA LYS A 80 0.40 10.57 -2.99
C LYS A 80 -0.79 9.91 -2.29
N ALA A 81 -0.68 9.56 -1.01
CA ALA A 81 -1.80 8.99 -0.25
C ALA A 81 -2.98 9.97 -0.13
N CYS A 82 -2.72 11.26 0.09
CA CYS A 82 -3.73 12.32 0.11
C CYS A 82 -4.44 12.46 -1.25
N GLU A 83 -3.69 12.48 -2.35
CA GLU A 83 -4.21 12.53 -3.72
C GLU A 83 -5.07 11.30 -4.07
N LEU A 84 -4.77 10.15 -3.47
CA LEU A 84 -5.57 8.92 -3.55
C LEU A 84 -6.80 8.91 -2.62
N GLY A 85 -7.05 10.00 -1.90
CA GLY A 85 -8.27 10.21 -1.10
C GLY A 85 -8.13 9.91 0.40
N LEU A 86 -6.95 9.53 0.89
CA LEU A 86 -6.72 9.33 2.31
C LEU A 86 -6.53 10.66 3.04
N LYS A 87 -7.64 11.26 3.49
CA LYS A 87 -7.66 12.55 4.18
C LYS A 87 -6.64 12.67 5.33
N PRO A 88 -6.46 11.67 6.22
CA PRO A 88 -5.46 11.77 7.30
C PRO A 88 -4.01 11.91 6.82
N ALA A 89 -3.71 11.49 5.59
CA ALA A 89 -2.38 11.67 5.01
C ALA A 89 -2.11 13.11 4.57
N CYS A 90 -3.16 13.88 4.25
CA CYS A 90 -3.04 15.31 3.95
C CYS A 90 -2.53 16.08 5.17
N ASP A 91 -3.07 15.78 6.36
CA ASP A 91 -2.61 16.40 7.61
C ASP A 91 -1.18 15.93 7.98
N SER A 92 -0.84 14.69 7.62
CA SER A 92 0.49 14.12 7.87
C SER A 92 1.56 14.77 6.99
N GLN A 93 1.20 15.14 5.75
CA GLN A 93 2.04 15.93 4.85
C GLN A 93 2.36 17.30 5.48
N ASP A 94 1.34 18.05 5.90
CA ASP A 94 1.51 19.41 6.46
C ASP A 94 2.35 19.43 7.76
N ASN A 95 2.24 18.37 8.57
CA ASN A 95 3.04 18.25 9.80
C ASN A 95 4.49 17.82 9.57
N SER A 96 4.84 17.29 8.38
CA SER A 96 6.24 16.97 8.06
C SER A 96 7.02 18.19 7.56
N ASP A 97 6.35 19.30 7.22
CA ASP A 97 7.01 20.56 6.83
C ASP A 97 7.50 21.41 8.02
N LYS A 98 7.12 21.04 9.25
CA LYS A 98 7.43 21.80 10.47
C LYS A 98 8.63 21.27 11.27
N ASN A 99 9.35 20.27 10.77
CA ASN A 99 10.40 19.56 11.52
C ASN A 99 11.69 19.41 10.73
#